data_AF-A0A917YPP3-F1
#
_entry.id   AF-A0A917YPP3-F1
#
_cell.length_a   1.000
_cell.length_b   1.000
_cell.length_c   1.000
_cell.angle_alpha   90.00
_cell.angle_beta   90.00
_cell.angle_gamma   90.00
#
_symmetry.space_group_name_H-M   'P 1'
#
loop_
_entity.id
_entity.type
_entity.pdbx_description
1 polymer ?
#
loop_
_entity_poly.entity_id
_entity_poly.type
_entity_poly.pdbx_seq_one_letter_code
_entity_poly.pdbx_strand_id
1 'polypeptide(L)' 'MSDEAAAIAAHAVVLQSDARTLAECVERLRKIEAGLEAGGLAPPWLREAVTAHLGACVAAAADLSVAAAHLHRCAGRVRS' A
#
# COMPACT_ATOMS: atom_id res chain seq x y z
N MET A 1 12.43 -27.61 -4.14
CA MET A 1 12.09 -26.62 -5.19
C MET A 1 10.62 -26.23 -5.16
N SER A 2 9.65 -27.16 -5.07
CA SER A 2 8.23 -26.82 -4.96
C SER A 2 7.90 -25.96 -3.72
N ASP A 3 8.45 -26.30 -2.56
CA ASP A 3 8.17 -25.58 -1.30
C ASP A 3 8.72 -24.14 -1.28
N GLU A 4 9.87 -23.92 -1.91
CA GLU A 4 10.48 -22.59 -2.02
C GLU A 4 9.65 -21.69 -2.95
N ALA A 5 9.20 -22.20 -4.09
CA ALA A 5 8.31 -21.45 -4.98
C ALA A 5 6.96 -21.15 -4.32
N ALA A 6 6.45 -22.06 -3.48
CA ALA A 6 5.23 -21.85 -2.71
C ALA A 6 5.42 -20.75 -1.63
N ALA A 7 6.56 -20.77 -0.93
CA ALA A 7 6.89 -19.73 0.06
C ALA A 7 7.02 -18.34 -0.57
N ILE A 8 7.70 -18.23 -1.72
CA ILE A 8 7.82 -16.96 -2.47
C ILE A 8 6.44 -16.46 -2.92
N ALA A 9 5.57 -17.35 -3.41
CA ALA A 9 4.22 -16.99 -3.81
C ALA A 9 3.35 -16.54 -2.63
N ALA A 10 3.47 -17.21 -1.47
CA ALA A 10 2.77 -16.82 -0.25
C ALA A 10 3.20 -15.42 0.23
N HIS A 11 4.49 -15.11 0.16
CA HIS A 11 4.98 -13.78 0.52
C HIS A 11 4.44 -12.70 -0.44
N ALA A 12 4.37 -12.98 -1.75
CA ALA A 12 3.76 -12.07 -2.72
C ALA A 12 2.30 -11.75 -2.39
N VAL A 13 1.52 -12.74 -1.92
CA VAL A 13 0.13 -12.55 -1.49
C VAL A 13 0.04 -11.63 -0.27
N VAL A 14 0.95 -11.78 0.71
CA VAL A 14 1.02 -10.88 1.88
C VAL A 14 1.26 -9.45 1.43
N LEU A 15 2.28 -9.20 0.61
CA LEU A 15 2.58 -7.85 0.11
C LEU A 15 1.40 -7.24 -0.67
N GLN A 16 0.67 -8.04 -1.45
CA GLN A 16 -0.51 -7.57 -2.15
C GLN A 16 -1.68 -7.28 -1.21
N SER A 17 -1.81 -8.02 -0.11
CA SER A 17 -2.78 -7.71 0.94
C SER A 17 -2.44 -6.39 1.63
N ASP A 18 -1.18 -6.19 1.99
CA ASP A 18 -0.71 -4.96 2.65
C ASP A 18 -0.90 -3.73 1.74
N ALA A 19 -0.61 -3.87 0.44
CA ALA A 19 -0.88 -2.84 -0.55
C ALA A 19 -2.37 -2.45 -0.60
N ARG A 20 -3.28 -3.43 -0.50
CA ARG A 20 -4.73 -3.19 -0.45
C ARG A 20 -5.14 -2.45 0.83
N THR A 21 -4.62 -2.89 1.98
CA THR A 21 -4.89 -2.22 3.26
C THR A 21 -4.41 -0.76 3.24
N LEU A 22 -3.27 -0.47 2.63
CA LEU A 22 -2.80 0.90 2.45
C LEU A 22 -3.70 1.71 1.51
N ALA A 23 -4.19 1.11 0.42
CA ALA A 23 -5.16 1.77 -0.45
C ALA A 23 -6.46 2.13 0.29
N GLU A 24 -6.97 1.23 1.15
CA GLU A 24 -8.12 1.54 2.01
C GLU A 24 -7.82 2.64 3.04
N CYS A 25 -6.59 2.68 3.57
CA CYS A 25 -6.14 3.77 4.43
C CYS A 25 -6.14 5.11 3.69
N VAL A 26 -5.64 5.15 2.46
CA VAL A 26 -5.65 6.34 1.60
C VAL A 26 -7.08 6.85 1.40
N GLU A 27 -8.04 5.97 1.12
CA GLU A 27 -9.45 6.38 0.97
C GLU A 27 -10.03 6.97 2.26
N ARG A 28 -9.69 6.42 3.42
CA ARG A 28 -10.10 6.98 4.72
C ARG A 28 -9.48 8.36 4.95
N LEU A 29 -8.18 8.51 4.67
CA LEU A 29 -7.48 9.77 4.83
C LEU A 29 -8.00 10.86 3.88
N ARG A 30 -8.34 10.53 2.63
CA ARG A 30 -8.99 11.46 1.70
C ARG A 30 -10.31 12.00 2.24
N LYS A 31 -11.11 11.14 2.90
CA LYS A 31 -12.36 11.58 3.54
C LYS A 31 -12.09 12.51 4.72
N ILE A 32 -11.05 12.23 5.50
CA ILE A 32 -10.63 13.10 6.61
C ILE A 32 -10.18 14.46 6.07
N GLU A 33 -9.30 14.48 5.06
CA GLU A 33 -8.82 15.70 4.41
C GLU A 33 -10.00 16.53 3.88
N ALA A 34 -10.95 15.92 3.15
CA ALA A 34 -12.15 16.60 2.68
C ALA A 34 -13.02 17.18 3.81
N GLY A 35 -13.15 16.45 4.92
CA GLY A 35 -13.88 16.93 6.11
C GLY A 35 -13.17 18.12 6.78
N LEU A 36 -11.84 18.09 6.83
CA LEU A 36 -11.03 19.19 7.38
C LEU A 36 -11.13 20.46 6.52
N GLU A 37 -11.10 20.33 5.19
CA GLU A 37 -11.30 21.46 4.27
C GLU A 37 -12.71 22.05 4.39
N ALA A 38 -13.75 21.21 4.41
CA ALA A 38 -15.13 21.66 4.54
C ALA A 38 -15.42 22.36 5.88
N GLY A 39 -14.74 21.94 6.95
CA GLY A 39 -14.88 22.54 8.28
C GLY A 39 -14.18 23.89 8.45
N GLY A 40 -13.29 24.30 7.54
CA GLY A 40 -12.62 25.62 7.51
C GLY A 40 -11.74 25.96 8.72
N LEU A 41 -11.65 25.08 9.73
CA LEU A 41 -10.99 25.32 11.03
C LEU A 41 -9.79 24.41 11.28
N ALA A 42 -9.39 23.60 10.29
CA ALA A 42 -8.25 22.70 10.43
C ALA A 42 -6.93 23.49 10.53
N PRO A 43 -6.13 23.29 11.59
CA PRO A 43 -4.80 23.90 11.68
C PRO A 43 -3.92 23.49 10.50
N PRO A 44 -3.07 24.39 9.97
CA PRO A 44 -2.20 24.08 8.82
C PRO A 44 -1.34 22.83 9.02
N TRP A 45 -0.77 22.66 10.22
CA TRP A 45 0.06 21.49 10.55
C TRP A 45 -0.70 20.15 10.44
N LEU A 46 -2.01 20.15 10.71
CA LEU A 46 -2.83 18.94 10.64
C LEU A 46 -3.06 18.54 9.19
N ARG A 47 -3.32 19.53 8.33
CA ARG A 47 -3.46 19.34 6.89
C ARG A 47 -2.18 18.78 6.29
N GLU A 48 -1.05 19.41 6.58
CA GLU A 48 0.27 18.96 6.13
C GLU A 48 0.58 17.52 6.57
N ALA A 49 0.27 17.18 7.82
CA ALA A 49 0.46 15.82 8.33
C ALA A 49 -0.41 14.78 7.59
N VAL A 50 -1.68 15.10 7.33
CA VAL A 50 -2.59 14.21 6.57
C VAL A 50 -2.13 14.04 5.13
N THR A 51 -1.77 15.14 4.44
CA THR A 51 -1.27 15.09 3.06
C THR A 51 0.06 14.31 2.98
N ALA A 52 0.97 14.50 3.94
CA ALA A 52 2.22 13.74 3.99
C ALA A 52 1.97 12.24 4.21
N HIS A 53 1.04 11.89 5.11
CA HIS A 53 0.68 10.50 5.36
C HIS A 53 0.00 9.85 4.16
N LEU A 54 -0.89 10.58 3.46
CA LEU A 54 -1.46 10.16 2.17
C LEU A 54 -0.38 9.81 1.15
N GLY A 55 0.58 10.71 0.96
CA GLY A 55 1.70 10.47 0.05
C GLY A 55 2.51 9.22 0.41
N ALA A 56 2.81 9.05 1.70
CA ALA A 56 3.53 7.87 2.20
C ALA A 56 2.75 6.56 1.97
N CYS A 57 1.44 6.54 2.24
CA CYS A 57 0.61 5.36 2.02
C CYS A 57 0.50 5.01 0.52
N VAL A 58 0.36 6.02 -0.35
CA VAL A 58 0.31 5.79 -1.81
C VAL A 58 1.63 5.21 -2.32
N ALA A 59 2.77 5.80 -1.91
CA ALA A 59 4.09 5.30 -2.30
C ALA A 59 4.32 3.86 -1.82
N ALA A 60 4.04 3.59 -0.54
CA ALA A 60 4.20 2.26 0.03
C ALA A 60 3.27 1.22 -0.65
N ALA A 61 2.02 1.57 -0.96
CA ALA A 61 1.12 0.67 -1.68
C ALA A 61 1.63 0.32 -3.08
N ALA A 62 2.20 1.29 -3.80
CA ALA A 62 2.81 1.07 -5.10
C ALA A 62 4.03 0.16 -5.01
N ASP A 63 4.93 0.42 -4.07
CA ASP A 63 6.15 -0.37 -3.85
C ASP A 63 5.83 -1.83 -3.50
N LEU A 64 4.87 -2.05 -2.59
CA LEU A 64 4.42 -3.38 -2.21
C LEU A 64 3.78 -4.13 -3.39
N SER A 65 3.00 -3.43 -4.22
CA SER A 65 2.39 -4.02 -5.43
C SER A 65 3.44 -4.44 -6.45
N VAL A 66 4.46 -3.59 -6.65
CA VAL A 66 5.60 -3.89 -7.53
C VAL A 66 6.37 -5.10 -6.99
N ALA A 67 6.72 -5.09 -5.70
CA ALA A 67 7.43 -6.19 -5.05
C ALA A 67 6.67 -7.52 -5.17
N ALA A 68 5.35 -7.53 -4.91
CA ALA A 68 4.49 -8.69 -5.10
C ALA A 68 4.55 -9.23 -6.54
N ALA A 69 4.48 -8.35 -7.54
CA ALA A 69 4.57 -8.73 -8.95
C ALA A 69 5.95 -9.33 -9.30
N HIS A 70 7.04 -8.80 -8.74
CA HIS A 70 8.38 -9.36 -8.90
C HIS A 70 8.47 -10.77 -8.30
N LEU A 71 7.96 -10.97 -7.08
CA LEU A 71 7.98 -12.27 -6.40
C LEU A 71 7.14 -13.31 -7.15
N HIS A 72 5.96 -12.96 -7.67
CA HIS A 72 5.18 -13.87 -8.50
C HIS A 72 5.93 -14.34 -9.75
N ARG A 73 6.65 -13.42 -10.42
CA ARG A 73 7.50 -13.78 -11.57
C ARG A 73 8.66 -14.69 -11.16
N CYS A 74 9.30 -14.42 -10.02
CA CYS A 74 10.35 -15.29 -9.49
C CYS A 74 9.82 -16.69 -9.15
N ALA A 75 8.69 -16.80 -8.45
CA ALA A 75 8.07 -18.09 -8.16
C ALA A 75 7.69 -18.86 -9.43
N GLY A 76 7.25 -18.16 -10.49
CA GLY A 76 6.99 -18.76 -11.80
C GLY A 76 8.25 -19.38 -12.42
N ARG A 77 9.40 -18.70 -12.31
CA ARG A 77 10.69 -19.18 -12.82
C ARG A 77 11.30 -20.31 -11.99
N VAL A 78 11.03 -20.39 -10.69
CA VAL A 78 11.53 -21.48 -9.83
C VAL A 78 10.74 -22.78 -10.03
N ARG A 79 9.50 -22.68 -10.55
CA ARG A 79 8.67 -23.84 -10.89
C ARG A 79 8.95 -24.44 -12.27
N SER A 80 9.54 -23.67 -13.19
CA SER A 80 9.92 -24.10 -14.55
C SER A 80 11.28 -24.78 -14.56
#